data_AF-A0A3R8LA68-F1
#
_entry.id   AF-A0A3R8LA68-F1
#
_cell.length_a   1.000
_cell.length_b   1.000
_cell.length_c   1.000
_cell.angle_alpha   90.00
_cell.angle_beta   90.00
_cell.angle_gamma   90.00
#
_symmetry.space_group_name_H-M   'P 1'
#
loop_
_entity.id
_entity.type
_entity.pdbx_description
1 polymer ?
#
loop_
_entity_poly.entity_id
_entity_poly.type
_entity_poly.pdbx_seq_one_letter_code
_entity_poly.pdbx_strand_id
1 'polypeptide(L)'
;MEWGWLINLAEKIGIDIWQNNPERILRIGRIQNQLSEEKIIGEAKAKVYAEHEANRLKKKLAEAEPEEHPKIIGEIAVINHKIELLTQQQNTINSFIETLKEIEGLPEGKLSEPDNDWLREWSKNAGRFSNDDAYRLWGKVLAGEMKKPGTFSYRVLDGLRNLSKDDANLILKMAPFVTDGLIYRTNDLIFNMGTSWGDWYQLEEIGVVKHVGSVSTSSKSTIVQDTKMYIRGLSHILVLSSSIPKDISEPIIILTELGSAILSLIKPTFIEDINLTHKQEEYMIQLGNYLEKQYQVHCYVIKMTSN
;
A
#
# COMPACT_ATOMS: atom_id res chain seq x y z
N MET A 1 18.86 -7.03 26.22
CA MET A 1 18.85 -5.70 25.59
C MET A 1 18.36 -5.93 24.16
N GLU A 2 17.08 -6.28 24.00
CA GLU A 2 16.60 -6.87 22.73
C GLU A 2 15.43 -6.13 22.08
N TRP A 3 14.79 -5.16 22.73
CA TRP A 3 13.56 -4.56 22.16
C TRP A 3 13.43 -3.05 22.40
N GLY A 4 14.52 -2.39 22.83
CA GLY A 4 14.52 -0.95 23.14
C GLY A 4 14.17 -0.06 21.93
N TRP A 5 14.48 -0.52 20.72
CA TRP A 5 14.16 0.20 19.49
C TRP A 5 12.66 0.18 19.17
N LEU A 6 11.93 -0.91 19.46
CA LEU A 6 10.47 -0.96 19.32
C LEU A 6 9.77 -0.05 20.33
N ILE A 7 10.28 0.01 21.55
CA ILE A 7 9.75 0.90 22.59
C ILE A 7 9.93 2.35 22.17
N ASN A 8 11.13 2.71 21.71
CA ASN A 8 11.44 4.03 21.18
C ASN A 8 10.57 4.38 19.96
N LEU A 9 10.37 3.43 19.04
CA LEU A 9 9.52 3.61 17.87
C LEU A 9 8.08 3.92 18.27
N ALA A 10 7.52 3.17 19.23
CA ALA A 10 6.17 3.40 19.70
C ALA A 10 6.05 4.77 20.39
N GLU A 11 7.00 5.14 21.26
CA GLU A 11 7.03 6.47 21.89
C GLU A 11 7.04 7.60 20.85
N LYS A 12 7.84 7.45 19.79
CA LYS A 12 7.95 8.43 18.70
C LYS A 12 6.65 8.64 17.93
N ILE A 13 5.80 7.62 17.83
CA ILE A 13 4.45 7.72 17.25
C ILE A 13 3.36 8.00 18.30
N GLY A 14 3.75 8.43 19.51
CA GLY A 14 2.84 8.84 20.58
C GLY A 14 2.28 7.68 21.41
N ILE A 15 2.84 6.47 21.28
CA ILE A 15 2.46 5.30 22.05
C ILE A 15 3.36 5.21 23.30
N ASP A 16 2.95 5.80 24.42
CA ASP A 16 3.55 5.54 25.74
C ASP A 16 3.38 4.07 26.18
N ILE A 17 4.50 3.38 26.47
CA ILE A 17 4.60 1.96 26.89
C ILE A 17 4.94 1.82 28.39
N TRP A 18 5.27 2.91 29.11
CA TRP A 18 6.03 2.84 30.36
C TRP A 18 5.25 2.63 31.66
N GLN A 19 3.92 2.51 31.65
CA GLN A 19 3.18 2.44 32.92
C GLN A 19 3.16 1.06 33.63
N ASN A 20 3.61 -0.05 33.01
CA ASN A 20 3.42 -1.39 33.60
C ASN A 20 4.70 -2.27 33.71
N ASN A 21 5.37 -2.15 34.87
CA ASN A 21 6.25 -3.11 35.60
C ASN A 21 7.36 -3.90 34.84
N PRO A 22 8.67 -3.72 35.19
CA PRO A 22 9.82 -4.38 34.54
C PRO A 22 9.82 -5.91 34.47
N GLU A 23 9.20 -6.62 35.42
CA GLU A 23 9.17 -8.09 35.43
C GLU A 23 8.20 -8.69 34.41
N ARG A 24 7.25 -7.89 33.91
CA ARG A 24 6.29 -8.33 32.88
C ARG A 24 6.90 -8.37 31.48
N ILE A 25 8.06 -7.74 31.25
CA ILE A 25 8.70 -7.50 29.94
C ILE A 25 9.29 -8.78 29.30
N LEU A 26 9.42 -9.89 30.03
CA LEU A 26 10.22 -11.07 29.61
C LEU A 26 9.49 -12.16 28.79
N ARG A 27 8.23 -11.97 28.35
CA ARG A 27 7.49 -12.92 27.49
C ARG A 27 6.65 -12.24 26.40
N ILE A 28 7.32 -11.88 25.32
CA ILE A 28 6.90 -11.03 24.18
C ILE A 28 5.49 -11.35 23.63
N GLY A 29 5.11 -12.62 23.46
CA GLY A 29 3.81 -12.97 22.86
C GLY A 29 2.57 -12.71 23.75
N ARG A 30 2.69 -12.71 25.08
CA ARG A 30 1.54 -12.42 25.98
C ARG A 30 1.40 -10.92 26.27
N ILE A 31 2.53 -10.21 26.24
CA ILE A 31 2.65 -8.77 26.52
C ILE A 31 2.13 -7.94 25.35
N GLN A 32 2.43 -8.33 24.10
CA GLN A 32 1.94 -7.64 22.91
C GLN A 32 0.41 -7.61 22.88
N ASN A 33 -0.25 -8.73 23.21
CA ASN A 33 -1.71 -8.77 23.30
C ASN A 33 -2.23 -8.04 24.55
N GLN A 34 -1.67 -8.26 25.75
CA GLN A 34 -2.20 -7.62 26.97
C GLN A 34 -1.97 -6.10 27.06
N LEU A 35 -0.84 -5.57 26.59
CA LEU A 35 -0.59 -4.12 26.61
C LEU A 35 -1.25 -3.38 25.47
N SER A 36 -1.34 -3.97 24.28
CA SER A 36 -2.20 -3.42 23.22
C SER A 36 -3.65 -3.42 23.69
N GLU A 37 -4.15 -4.52 24.27
CA GLU A 37 -5.47 -4.58 24.90
C GLU A 37 -5.63 -3.51 25.99
N GLU A 38 -4.75 -3.40 26.99
CA GLU A 38 -4.90 -2.43 28.09
C GLU A 38 -4.90 -0.97 27.61
N LYS A 39 -4.02 -0.62 26.66
CA LYS A 39 -3.95 0.73 26.10
C LYS A 39 -5.13 1.03 25.18
N ILE A 40 -5.47 0.10 24.28
CA ILE A 40 -6.68 0.19 23.45
C ILE A 40 -7.90 0.32 24.36
N ILE A 41 -7.97 -0.42 25.48
CA ILE A 41 -9.07 -0.33 26.45
C ILE A 41 -9.07 1.02 27.15
N GLY A 42 -7.91 1.57 27.53
CA GLY A 42 -7.80 2.91 28.14
C GLY A 42 -8.26 4.02 27.20
N GLU A 43 -7.77 4.02 25.97
CA GLU A 43 -8.14 4.97 24.92
C GLU A 43 -9.61 4.80 24.49
N ALA A 44 -10.08 3.55 24.35
CA ALA A 44 -11.48 3.26 24.05
C ALA A 44 -12.41 3.73 25.19
N LYS A 45 -12.04 3.53 26.46
CA LYS A 45 -12.79 4.07 27.61
C LYS A 45 -12.83 5.61 27.57
N ALA A 46 -11.71 6.26 27.30
CA ALA A 46 -11.63 7.71 27.19
C ALA A 46 -12.50 8.24 26.04
N LYS A 47 -12.51 7.53 24.90
CA LYS A 47 -13.34 7.85 23.73
C LYS A 47 -14.83 7.68 24.05
N VAL A 48 -15.23 6.55 24.63
CA VAL A 48 -16.63 6.30 25.05
C VAL A 48 -17.12 7.37 26.03
N TYR A 49 -16.27 7.78 26.98
CA TYR A 49 -16.62 8.88 27.91
C TYR A 49 -16.79 10.22 27.18
N ALA A 50 -15.88 10.55 26.25
CA ALA A 50 -15.98 11.78 25.47
C ALA A 50 -17.21 11.79 24.54
N GLU A 51 -17.54 10.67 23.91
CA GLU A 51 -18.74 10.48 23.09
C GLU A 51 -20.02 10.62 23.92
N HIS A 52 -20.04 10.03 25.12
CA HIS A 52 -21.15 10.17 26.06
C HIS A 52 -21.38 11.64 26.46
N GLU A 53 -20.31 12.36 26.81
CA GLU A 53 -20.41 13.77 27.17
C GLU A 53 -20.78 14.65 25.96
N ALA A 54 -20.29 14.34 24.75
CA ALA A 54 -20.72 15.02 23.53
C ALA A 54 -22.23 14.84 23.28
N ASN A 55 -22.77 13.64 23.50
CA ASN A 55 -24.21 13.37 23.39
C ASN A 55 -25.02 14.10 24.46
N ARG A 56 -24.51 14.19 25.69
CA ARG A 56 -25.11 14.97 26.76
C ARG A 56 -25.16 16.47 26.41
N LEU A 57 -24.07 17.03 25.87
CA LEU A 57 -24.00 18.43 25.44
C LEU A 57 -24.94 18.72 24.26
N LYS A 58 -25.05 17.81 23.29
CA LYS A 58 -26.03 17.92 22.19
C LYS A 58 -27.46 17.92 22.70
N LYS A 59 -27.78 17.08 23.68
CA LYS A 59 -29.11 17.08 24.33
C LYS A 59 -29.36 18.39 25.07
N LYS A 60 -28.37 18.88 25.83
CA LYS A 60 -28.44 20.17 26.52
C LYS A 60 -28.66 21.33 25.53
N LEU A 61 -27.98 21.34 24.39
CA LEU A 61 -28.17 22.35 23.34
C LEU A 61 -29.60 22.39 22.82
N ALA A 62 -30.24 21.23 22.65
CA ALA A 62 -31.62 21.13 22.16
C ALA A 62 -32.66 21.68 23.18
N GLU A 63 -32.31 21.70 24.46
CA GLU A 63 -33.15 22.16 25.57
C GLU A 63 -32.80 23.58 26.04
N ALA A 64 -31.73 24.20 25.52
CA ALA A 64 -31.18 25.47 25.99
C ALA A 64 -31.77 26.69 25.26
N GLU A 65 -31.82 27.81 25.98
CA GLU A 65 -32.19 29.12 25.43
C GLU A 65 -31.13 29.63 24.41
N PRO A 66 -31.51 30.43 23.40
CA PRO A 66 -30.59 30.90 22.35
C PRO A 66 -29.33 31.60 22.86
N GLU A 67 -29.42 32.27 24.00
CA GLU A 67 -28.29 32.98 24.63
C GLU A 67 -27.18 32.04 25.14
N GLU A 68 -27.52 30.79 25.47
CA GLU A 68 -26.56 29.77 25.93
C GLU A 68 -25.90 28.99 24.78
N HIS A 69 -26.48 29.04 23.57
CA HIS A 69 -26.04 28.26 22.42
C HIS A 69 -24.55 28.45 22.07
N PRO A 70 -23.99 29.68 22.01
CA PRO A 70 -22.59 29.87 21.63
C PRO A 70 -21.62 29.15 22.56
N LYS A 71 -21.90 29.16 23.87
CA LYS A 71 -21.06 28.48 24.87
C LYS A 71 -21.13 26.96 24.70
N ILE A 72 -22.33 26.41 24.56
CA ILE A 72 -22.52 24.96 24.41
C ILE A 72 -21.91 24.46 23.08
N ILE A 73 -22.03 25.23 22.00
CA ILE A 73 -21.38 24.91 20.71
C ILE A 73 -19.86 24.89 20.86
N GLY A 74 -19.28 25.84 21.60
CA GLY A 74 -17.85 25.83 21.92
C GLY A 74 -17.41 24.58 22.68
N GLU A 75 -18.17 24.17 23.71
CA GLU A 75 -17.92 22.94 24.46
C GLU A 75 -18.02 21.68 23.56
N ILE A 76 -19.01 21.63 22.66
CA ILE A 76 -19.17 20.55 21.67
C ILE A 76 -17.99 20.50 20.69
N ALA A 77 -17.50 21.65 20.22
CA ALA A 77 -16.37 21.71 19.30
C ALA A 77 -15.09 21.15 19.95
N VAL A 78 -14.82 21.53 21.21
CA VAL A 78 -13.66 21.04 21.97
C VAL A 78 -13.74 19.52 22.18
N ILE A 79 -14.91 18.99 22.55
CA ILE A 79 -15.04 17.56 22.81
C ILE A 79 -14.99 16.72 21.53
N ASN A 80 -15.56 17.21 20.43
CA ASN A 80 -15.46 16.54 19.13
C ASN A 80 -14.01 16.50 18.64
N HIS A 81 -13.24 17.59 18.84
CA HIS A 81 -11.81 17.59 18.54
C HIS A 81 -11.06 16.55 19.37
N LYS A 82 -11.39 16.39 20.66
CA LYS A 82 -10.83 15.32 21.50
C LYS A 82 -11.19 13.92 21.00
N ILE A 83 -12.43 13.69 20.58
CA ILE A 83 -12.87 12.41 19.99
C ILE A 83 -12.09 12.10 18.72
N GLU A 84 -11.86 13.09 17.87
CA GLU A 84 -11.07 12.96 16.64
C GLU A 84 -9.62 12.55 16.96
N LEU A 85 -8.95 13.24 17.89
CA LEU A 85 -7.60 12.89 18.33
C LEU A 85 -7.51 11.46 18.87
N LEU A 86 -8.45 11.04 19.72
CA LEU A 86 -8.51 9.68 20.26
C LEU A 86 -8.75 8.64 19.16
N THR A 87 -9.56 8.98 18.15
CA THR A 87 -9.82 8.10 17.00
C THR A 87 -8.56 7.93 16.15
N GLN A 88 -7.83 9.03 15.90
CA GLN A 88 -6.56 8.98 15.15
C GLN A 88 -5.49 8.16 15.87
N GLN A 89 -5.40 8.28 17.20
CA GLN A 89 -4.52 7.46 18.03
C GLN A 89 -4.87 5.97 17.91
N GLN A 90 -6.14 5.62 18.08
CA GLN A 90 -6.62 4.24 17.96
C GLN A 90 -6.32 3.65 16.56
N ASN A 91 -6.57 4.40 15.50
CA ASN A 91 -6.30 3.99 14.12
C ASN A 91 -4.79 3.76 13.87
N THR A 92 -3.95 4.63 14.42
CA THR A 92 -2.48 4.50 14.35
C THR A 92 -2.02 3.24 15.07
N ILE A 93 -2.56 2.95 16.25
CA ILE A 93 -2.26 1.73 17.01
C ILE A 93 -2.66 0.49 16.22
N ASN A 94 -3.86 0.47 15.64
CA ASN A 94 -4.31 -0.67 14.83
C ASN A 94 -3.38 -0.91 13.63
N SER A 95 -2.95 0.15 12.95
CA SER A 95 -1.98 0.05 11.84
C SER A 95 -0.61 -0.44 12.30
N PHE A 96 -0.17 -0.01 13.50
CA PHE A 96 1.06 -0.51 14.11
C PHE A 96 0.97 -2.00 14.47
N ILE A 97 -0.18 -2.46 14.96
CA ILE A 97 -0.44 -3.89 15.21
C ILE A 97 -0.33 -4.70 13.91
N GLU A 98 -0.90 -4.21 12.80
CA GLU A 98 -0.75 -4.85 11.49
C GLU A 98 0.73 -4.85 11.03
N THR A 99 1.49 -3.81 11.35
CA THR A 99 2.94 -3.78 11.10
C THR A 99 3.66 -4.92 11.83
N LEU A 100 3.35 -5.13 13.11
CA LEU A 100 3.97 -6.18 13.92
C LEU A 100 3.70 -7.57 13.35
N LYS A 101 2.49 -7.81 12.84
CA LYS A 101 2.15 -9.06 12.13
C LYS A 101 2.99 -9.25 10.87
N GLU A 102 3.18 -8.19 10.07
CA GLU A 102 3.95 -8.22 8.82
C GLU A 102 5.47 -8.43 9.00
N ILE A 103 5.99 -8.16 10.19
CA ILE A 103 7.41 -8.38 10.54
C ILE A 103 7.63 -9.55 11.49
N GLU A 104 6.56 -10.24 11.90
CA GLU A 104 6.65 -11.38 12.80
C GLU A 104 7.56 -12.47 12.22
N GLY A 105 8.48 -12.97 13.04
CA GLY A 105 9.45 -13.99 12.63
C GLY A 105 10.65 -13.48 11.82
N LEU A 106 10.74 -12.18 11.52
CA LEU A 106 11.93 -11.60 10.90
C LEU A 106 13.05 -11.35 11.93
N PRO A 107 14.32 -11.64 11.59
CA PRO A 107 15.43 -11.32 12.47
C PRO A 107 15.63 -9.80 12.56
N GLU A 108 15.86 -9.28 13.78
CA GLU A 108 16.01 -7.84 14.03
C GLU A 108 17.08 -7.16 13.17
N GLY A 109 18.18 -7.85 12.87
CA GLY A 109 19.24 -7.31 12.01
C GLY A 109 18.82 -7.03 10.56
N LYS A 110 17.60 -7.43 10.15
CA LYS A 110 16.99 -7.09 8.86
C LYS A 110 15.99 -5.94 8.95
N LEU A 111 15.79 -5.36 10.13
CA LEU A 111 14.92 -4.22 10.36
C LEU A 111 15.76 -2.99 10.67
N SER A 112 15.30 -1.85 10.18
CA SER A 112 15.89 -0.55 10.43
C SER A 112 14.81 0.39 10.93
N GLU A 113 15.19 1.27 11.85
CA GLU A 113 14.27 2.30 12.33
C GLU A 113 14.04 3.33 11.21
N PRO A 114 12.79 3.62 10.83
CA PRO A 114 12.52 4.65 9.83
C PRO A 114 12.86 6.05 10.35
N ASP A 115 13.01 7.00 9.43
CA ASP A 115 13.24 8.40 9.78
C ASP A 115 12.08 8.98 10.62
N ASN A 116 12.39 9.83 11.60
CA ASN A 116 11.40 10.38 12.53
C ASN A 116 10.35 11.25 11.84
N ASP A 117 10.76 12.08 10.87
CA ASP A 117 9.83 12.94 10.16
C ASP A 117 8.96 12.11 9.21
N TRP A 118 9.53 11.06 8.62
CA TRP A 118 8.76 10.08 7.85
C TRP A 118 7.73 9.37 8.71
N LEU A 119 8.10 8.91 9.92
CA LEU A 119 7.19 8.27 10.88
C LEU A 119 6.05 9.19 11.30
N ARG A 120 6.31 10.49 11.46
CA ARG A 120 5.26 11.47 11.75
C ARG A 120 4.25 11.55 10.61
N GLU A 121 4.71 11.59 9.37
CA GLU A 121 3.80 11.61 8.21
C GLU A 121 3.05 10.29 8.04
N TRP A 122 3.73 9.15 8.23
CA TRP A 122 3.07 7.85 8.27
C TRP A 122 1.97 7.81 9.33
N SER A 123 2.26 8.23 10.57
CA SER A 123 1.29 8.21 11.67
C SER A 123 0.07 9.09 11.40
N LYS A 124 0.26 10.30 10.86
CA LYS A 124 -0.86 11.16 10.45
C LYS A 124 -1.76 10.47 9.42
N ASN A 125 -1.17 9.78 8.45
CA ASN A 125 -1.92 9.13 7.39
C ASN A 125 -2.60 7.84 7.86
N ALA A 126 -1.92 7.04 8.69
CA ALA A 126 -2.45 5.83 9.31
C ALA A 126 -3.61 6.14 10.28
N GLY A 127 -3.51 7.27 11.01
CA GLY A 127 -4.53 7.75 11.93
C GLY A 127 -5.83 8.19 11.26
N ARG A 128 -5.83 8.47 9.95
CA ARG A 128 -6.97 9.09 9.27
C ARG A 128 -8.17 8.17 9.02
N PHE A 129 -7.92 6.87 8.80
CA PHE A 129 -8.95 5.95 8.32
C PHE A 129 -9.27 4.88 9.35
N SER A 130 -10.55 4.78 9.75
CA SER A 130 -11.03 3.81 10.74
C SER A 130 -11.61 2.55 10.10
N ASN A 131 -10.80 1.77 9.37
CA ASN A 131 -11.22 0.48 8.84
C ASN A 131 -10.05 -0.51 8.71
N ASP A 132 -10.37 -1.80 8.72
CA ASP A 132 -9.36 -2.86 8.74
C ASP A 132 -8.47 -2.91 7.50
N ASP A 133 -9.00 -2.56 6.32
CA ASP A 133 -8.22 -2.50 5.09
C ASP A 133 -7.14 -1.41 5.17
N ALA A 134 -7.48 -0.25 5.73
CA ALA A 134 -6.54 0.83 5.94
C ALA A 134 -5.46 0.44 6.96
N TYR A 135 -5.83 -0.22 8.06
CA TYR A 135 -4.85 -0.69 9.05
C TYR A 135 -3.85 -1.66 8.41
N ARG A 136 -4.33 -2.62 7.62
CA ARG A 136 -3.46 -3.56 6.88
C ARG A 136 -2.56 -2.86 5.88
N LEU A 137 -3.11 -1.90 5.13
CA LEU A 137 -2.34 -1.11 4.16
C LEU A 137 -1.20 -0.36 4.84
N TRP A 138 -1.52 0.44 5.87
CA TRP A 138 -0.53 1.25 6.58
C TRP A 138 0.46 0.39 7.38
N GLY A 139 0.03 -0.79 7.83
CA GLY A 139 0.90 -1.80 8.43
C GLY A 139 1.95 -2.33 7.46
N LYS A 140 1.54 -2.70 6.23
CA LYS A 140 2.46 -3.12 5.16
C LYS A 140 3.44 -2.01 4.76
N VAL A 141 2.95 -0.76 4.70
CA VAL A 141 3.79 0.41 4.38
C VAL A 141 4.91 0.58 5.42
N LEU A 142 4.57 0.61 6.72
CA LEU A 142 5.58 0.74 7.77
C LEU A 142 6.53 -0.47 7.78
N ALA A 143 5.98 -1.69 7.65
CA ALA A 143 6.79 -2.90 7.63
C ALA A 143 7.79 -2.90 6.47
N GLY A 144 7.41 -2.45 5.28
CA GLY A 144 8.32 -2.37 4.14
C GLY A 144 9.38 -1.28 4.31
N GLU A 145 9.03 -0.13 4.91
CA GLU A 145 10.02 0.91 5.24
C GLU A 145 11.04 0.42 6.27
N MET A 146 10.59 -0.35 7.27
CA MET A 146 11.47 -0.99 8.26
C MET A 146 12.38 -2.06 7.64
N LYS A 147 11.86 -2.87 6.70
CA LYS A 147 12.63 -3.90 5.99
C LYS A 147 13.68 -3.27 5.06
N LYS A 148 13.37 -2.12 4.47
CA LYS A 148 14.24 -1.41 3.54
C LYS A 148 13.91 0.09 3.55
N PRO A 149 14.66 0.92 4.29
CA PRO A 149 14.45 2.36 4.29
C PRO A 149 14.52 2.98 2.89
N GLY A 150 13.68 3.99 2.65
CA GLY A 150 13.49 4.63 1.35
C GLY A 150 12.63 3.84 0.37
N THR A 151 11.93 2.79 0.81
CA THR A 151 11.02 2.03 -0.05
C THR A 151 9.75 2.82 -0.36
N PHE A 152 9.23 3.56 0.63
CA PHE A 152 8.03 4.37 0.47
C PHE A 152 8.36 5.84 0.74
N SER A 153 8.47 6.66 -0.29
CA SER A 153 8.69 8.10 -0.10
C SER A 153 7.45 8.83 0.41
N TYR A 154 7.62 10.08 0.85
CA TYR A 154 6.50 10.97 1.18
C TYR A 154 5.48 11.10 0.03
N ARG A 155 5.94 11.09 -1.22
CA ARG A 155 5.04 11.12 -2.39
C ARG A 155 4.15 9.88 -2.43
N VAL A 156 4.69 8.72 -2.05
CA VAL A 156 3.91 7.49 -1.97
C VAL A 156 2.89 7.55 -0.84
N LEU A 157 3.26 8.04 0.35
CA LEU A 157 2.32 8.21 1.47
C LEU A 157 1.15 9.13 1.07
N ASP A 158 1.47 10.25 0.42
CA ASP A 158 0.49 11.23 -0.07
C ASP A 158 -0.38 10.67 -1.21
N GLY A 159 0.17 9.84 -2.08
CA GLY A 159 -0.59 9.14 -3.11
C GLY A 159 -1.57 8.14 -2.50
N LEU A 160 -1.09 7.26 -1.62
CA LEU A 160 -1.89 6.20 -1.00
C LEU A 160 -3.08 6.75 -0.21
N ARG A 161 -2.90 7.83 0.56
CA ARG A 161 -4.00 8.42 1.35
C ARG A 161 -5.11 9.07 0.51
N ASN A 162 -4.85 9.29 -0.78
CA ASN A 162 -5.77 9.98 -1.68
C ASN A 162 -6.45 9.00 -2.66
N LEU A 163 -6.11 7.72 -2.63
CA LEU A 163 -6.76 6.70 -3.45
C LEU A 163 -8.19 6.45 -2.98
N SER A 164 -9.14 6.53 -3.91
CA SER A 164 -10.50 6.08 -3.73
C SER A 164 -10.63 4.57 -3.96
N LYS A 165 -11.81 4.02 -3.65
CA LYS A 165 -12.14 2.62 -3.97
C LYS A 165 -12.16 2.37 -5.48
N ASP A 166 -12.59 3.36 -6.26
CA ASP A 166 -12.63 3.26 -7.72
C ASP A 166 -11.21 3.25 -8.31
N ASP A 167 -10.31 4.06 -7.76
CA ASP A 167 -8.89 4.03 -8.13
C ASP A 167 -8.26 2.66 -7.82
N ALA A 168 -8.57 2.08 -6.65
CA ALA A 168 -8.09 0.76 -6.28
C ALA A 168 -8.58 -0.34 -7.24
N ASN A 169 -9.86 -0.30 -7.64
CA ASN A 169 -10.40 -1.22 -8.64
C ASN A 169 -9.71 -1.06 -10.00
N LEU A 170 -9.42 0.19 -10.39
CA LEU A 170 -8.73 0.50 -11.63
C LEU A 170 -7.28 -0.01 -11.64
N ILE A 171 -6.58 0.13 -10.51
CA ILE A 171 -5.25 -0.43 -10.30
C ILE A 171 -5.28 -1.96 -10.42
N LEU A 172 -6.23 -2.64 -9.79
CA LEU A 172 -6.37 -4.10 -9.90
C LEU A 172 -6.66 -4.54 -11.34
N LYS A 173 -7.45 -3.76 -12.08
CA LYS A 173 -7.71 -3.99 -13.49
C LYS A 173 -6.45 -3.87 -14.35
N MET A 174 -5.54 -2.96 -13.98
CA MET A 174 -4.26 -2.72 -14.66
C MET A 174 -3.16 -3.72 -14.30
N ALA A 175 -3.13 -4.21 -13.06
CA ALA A 175 -2.04 -5.04 -12.52
C ALA A 175 -1.62 -6.24 -13.39
N PRO A 176 -2.52 -6.99 -14.05
CA PRO A 176 -2.15 -8.10 -14.93
C PRO A 176 -1.24 -7.71 -16.10
N PHE A 177 -1.30 -6.45 -16.56
CA PHE A 177 -0.57 -5.97 -17.72
C PHE A 177 0.85 -5.47 -17.38
N VAL A 178 1.22 -5.41 -16.10
CA VAL A 178 2.53 -4.89 -15.70
C VAL A 178 3.61 -5.95 -15.84
N THR A 179 4.71 -5.54 -16.46
CA THR A 179 5.91 -6.33 -16.71
C THR A 179 7.17 -5.51 -16.48
N ASP A 180 8.01 -5.88 -15.51
CA ASP A 180 9.24 -5.16 -15.15
C ASP A 180 9.03 -3.64 -14.94
N GLY A 181 7.86 -3.25 -14.42
CA GLY A 181 7.48 -1.84 -14.21
C GLY A 181 7.01 -1.10 -15.48
N LEU A 182 6.88 -1.81 -16.59
CA LEU A 182 6.42 -1.33 -17.89
C LEU A 182 5.12 -2.04 -18.28
N ILE A 183 4.37 -1.43 -19.19
CA ILE A 183 3.15 -2.02 -19.76
C ILE A 183 3.24 -1.85 -21.27
N TYR A 184 3.28 -2.95 -22.01
CA TYR A 184 3.37 -2.92 -23.47
C TYR A 184 2.00 -2.55 -24.05
N ARG A 185 1.93 -1.43 -24.79
CA ARG A 185 0.70 -0.90 -25.41
C ARG A 185 0.49 -1.44 -26.83
N THR A 186 1.19 -2.50 -27.18
CA THR A 186 1.28 -2.93 -28.56
C THR A 186 -0.04 -3.51 -29.08
N ASN A 187 -0.39 -3.22 -30.34
CA ASN A 187 -1.49 -3.87 -31.06
C ASN A 187 -2.85 -3.85 -30.31
N ASP A 188 -3.12 -2.76 -29.58
CA ASP A 188 -4.32 -2.59 -28.74
C ASP A 188 -4.58 -3.73 -27.73
N LEU A 189 -3.54 -4.52 -27.38
CA LEU A 189 -3.61 -5.70 -26.52
C LEU A 189 -4.36 -5.41 -25.20
N ILE A 190 -3.93 -4.36 -24.50
CA ILE A 190 -4.52 -3.97 -23.22
C ILE A 190 -6.00 -3.58 -23.35
N PHE A 191 -6.39 -2.99 -24.49
CA PHE A 191 -7.78 -2.58 -24.74
C PHE A 191 -8.67 -3.78 -25.07
N ASN A 192 -8.15 -4.70 -25.89
CA ASN A 192 -8.83 -5.95 -26.23
C ASN A 192 -9.05 -6.85 -25.00
N MET A 193 -8.25 -6.67 -23.95
CA MET A 193 -8.37 -7.37 -22.66
C MET A 193 -9.20 -6.61 -21.61
N GLY A 194 -10.10 -5.74 -22.09
CA GLY A 194 -11.17 -5.15 -21.31
C GLY A 194 -10.80 -3.84 -20.62
N THR A 195 -9.69 -3.18 -20.97
CA THR A 195 -9.41 -1.80 -20.55
C THR A 195 -9.85 -0.78 -21.59
N SER A 196 -10.08 0.46 -21.16
CA SER A 196 -10.41 1.58 -22.04
C SER A 196 -9.32 2.65 -21.99
N TRP A 197 -9.28 3.56 -22.97
CA TRP A 197 -8.40 4.74 -22.87
C TRP A 197 -8.70 5.59 -21.63
N GLY A 198 -9.98 5.71 -21.25
CA GLY A 198 -10.38 6.41 -20.02
C GLY A 198 -9.73 5.80 -18.77
N ASP A 199 -9.65 4.48 -18.70
CA ASP A 199 -9.00 3.76 -17.61
C ASP A 199 -7.54 4.19 -17.46
N TRP A 200 -6.79 4.22 -18.57
CA TRP A 200 -5.37 4.56 -18.55
C TRP A 200 -5.11 6.04 -18.29
N TYR A 201 -5.92 6.93 -18.85
CA TYR A 201 -5.80 8.36 -18.55
C TYR A 201 -6.08 8.65 -17.08
N GLN A 202 -7.07 7.98 -16.49
CA GLN A 202 -7.33 8.14 -15.06
C GLN A 202 -6.18 7.60 -14.21
N LEU A 203 -5.56 6.46 -14.57
CA LEU A 203 -4.35 5.96 -13.91
C LEU A 203 -3.17 6.94 -14.00
N GLU A 204 -3.05 7.69 -15.10
CA GLU A 204 -2.04 8.74 -15.26
C GLU A 204 -2.37 9.98 -14.41
N GLU A 205 -3.64 10.37 -14.37
CA GLU A 205 -4.12 11.52 -13.59
C GLU A 205 -3.91 11.32 -12.08
N ILE A 206 -4.18 10.11 -11.55
CA ILE A 206 -3.89 9.77 -10.15
C ILE A 206 -2.40 9.45 -9.91
N GLY A 207 -1.57 9.54 -10.96
CA GLY A 207 -0.12 9.41 -10.86
C GLY A 207 0.37 7.98 -10.63
N VAL A 208 -0.38 6.94 -11.02
CA VAL A 208 0.05 5.52 -10.94
C VAL A 208 0.92 5.15 -12.15
N VAL A 209 0.59 5.70 -13.32
CA VAL A 209 1.35 5.49 -14.56
C VAL A 209 1.72 6.82 -15.21
N LYS A 210 2.57 6.77 -16.23
CA LYS A 210 2.92 7.92 -17.08
C LYS A 210 3.19 7.48 -18.52
N HIS A 211 3.13 8.44 -19.43
CA HIS A 211 3.30 8.28 -20.87
C HIS A 211 2.17 7.50 -21.56
N VAL A 212 0.94 7.58 -21.04
CA VAL A 212 -0.22 6.85 -21.61
C VAL A 212 -0.48 7.23 -23.06
N GLY A 213 -0.55 8.53 -23.35
CA GLY A 213 -0.75 9.07 -24.69
C GLY A 213 0.54 9.22 -25.53
N SER A 214 1.69 8.77 -25.02
CA SER A 214 2.96 8.99 -25.73
C SER A 214 3.07 8.11 -26.98
N VAL A 215 3.45 8.75 -28.08
CA VAL A 215 3.74 8.07 -29.36
C VAL A 215 5.24 7.72 -29.48
N SER A 216 6.10 8.38 -28.71
CA SER A 216 7.56 8.23 -28.82
C SER A 216 8.20 7.38 -27.72
N THR A 217 7.47 7.10 -26.64
CA THR A 217 8.00 6.33 -25.51
C THR A 217 7.98 4.85 -25.85
N SER A 218 9.16 4.27 -26.11
CA SER A 218 9.31 2.84 -26.36
C SER A 218 10.36 2.19 -25.45
N SER A 219 10.14 0.93 -25.12
CA SER A 219 11.15 0.06 -24.52
C SER A 219 12.02 -0.50 -25.64
N LYS A 220 13.32 -0.30 -25.55
CA LYS A 220 14.31 -0.86 -26.48
C LYS A 220 15.11 -1.94 -25.78
N SER A 221 15.18 -3.11 -26.39
CA SER A 221 15.91 -4.25 -25.87
C SER A 221 16.49 -5.08 -27.00
N THR A 222 17.59 -5.76 -26.74
CA THR A 222 18.27 -6.61 -27.72
C THR A 222 18.27 -8.04 -27.20
N ILE A 223 17.69 -8.95 -27.98
CA ILE A 223 17.87 -10.38 -27.80
C ILE A 223 19.23 -10.74 -28.38
N VAL A 224 20.15 -11.16 -27.50
CA VAL A 224 21.44 -11.70 -27.92
C VAL A 224 21.22 -13.10 -28.49
N GLN A 225 21.96 -13.42 -29.55
CA GLN A 225 21.92 -14.73 -30.19
C GLN A 225 22.04 -15.86 -29.15
N ASP A 226 21.16 -16.86 -29.29
CA ASP A 226 21.11 -18.08 -28.48
C ASP A 226 21.02 -17.82 -26.95
N THR A 227 20.60 -16.60 -26.58
CA THR A 227 20.43 -16.17 -25.19
C THR A 227 18.97 -15.86 -24.91
N LYS A 228 18.49 -16.22 -23.73
CA LYS A 228 17.12 -15.96 -23.29
C LYS A 228 16.99 -14.55 -22.72
N MET A 229 16.01 -13.81 -23.20
CA MET A 229 15.52 -12.58 -22.59
C MET A 229 14.25 -12.89 -21.78
N TYR A 230 14.07 -12.19 -20.67
CA TYR A 230 12.93 -12.39 -19.76
C TYR A 230 12.17 -11.08 -19.59
N ILE A 231 10.87 -11.13 -19.81
CA ILE A 231 9.91 -10.07 -19.46
C ILE A 231 9.08 -10.60 -18.29
N ARG A 232 9.24 -10.01 -17.10
CA ARG A 232 8.67 -10.55 -15.85
C ARG A 232 7.41 -9.79 -15.45
N GLY A 233 6.31 -10.50 -15.34
CA GLY A 233 5.09 -10.03 -14.69
C GLY A 233 5.14 -10.21 -13.17
N LEU A 234 3.96 -10.22 -12.56
CA LEU A 234 3.80 -10.44 -11.12
C LEU A 234 3.82 -11.93 -10.75
N SER A 235 3.26 -12.79 -11.60
CA SER A 235 3.13 -14.24 -11.42
C SER A 235 3.62 -15.06 -12.61
N HIS A 236 3.85 -14.45 -13.78
CA HIS A 236 4.32 -15.14 -15.00
C HIS A 236 5.53 -14.43 -15.62
N ILE A 237 6.32 -15.18 -16.37
CA ILE A 237 7.47 -14.70 -17.13
C ILE A 237 7.27 -15.06 -18.59
N LEU A 238 7.37 -14.08 -19.48
CA LEU A 238 7.51 -14.31 -20.92
C LEU A 238 9.00 -14.45 -21.25
N VAL A 239 9.36 -15.55 -21.90
CA VAL A 239 10.72 -15.87 -22.32
C VAL A 239 10.83 -15.72 -23.83
N LEU A 240 11.84 -14.97 -24.27
CA LEU A 240 12.13 -14.74 -25.67
C LEU A 240 13.52 -15.29 -26.01
N SER A 241 13.68 -15.81 -27.22
CA SER A 241 14.95 -16.29 -27.75
C SER A 241 14.99 -16.18 -29.27
N SER A 242 16.18 -16.03 -29.83
CA SER A 242 16.38 -16.02 -31.28
C SER A 242 17.75 -16.59 -31.64
N SER A 243 17.82 -17.23 -32.81
CA SER A 243 19.06 -17.75 -33.39
C SER A 243 19.92 -16.67 -34.05
N ILE A 244 19.41 -15.44 -34.18
CA ILE A 244 20.09 -14.27 -34.70
C ILE A 244 19.82 -13.12 -33.74
N PRO A 245 20.75 -12.16 -33.53
CA PRO A 245 20.46 -10.99 -32.71
C PRO A 245 19.25 -10.21 -33.24
N LYS A 246 18.36 -9.79 -32.33
CA LYS A 246 17.13 -9.04 -32.66
C LYS A 246 16.95 -7.86 -31.73
N ASP A 247 16.74 -6.69 -32.31
CA ASP A 247 16.33 -5.50 -31.58
C ASP A 247 14.80 -5.42 -31.55
N ILE A 248 14.26 -5.27 -30.34
CA ILE A 248 12.84 -5.09 -30.05
C ILE A 248 12.63 -3.65 -29.61
N SER A 249 11.65 -2.97 -30.20
CA SER A 249 11.27 -1.61 -29.83
C SER A 249 9.76 -1.46 -29.78
N GLU A 250 9.20 -1.44 -28.58
CA GLU A 250 7.74 -1.45 -28.37
C GLU A 250 7.24 -0.24 -27.61
N PRO A 251 6.09 0.36 -27.99
CA PRO A 251 5.50 1.45 -27.24
C PRO A 251 5.05 0.97 -25.86
N ILE A 252 5.38 1.75 -24.83
CA ILE A 252 5.14 1.39 -23.44
C ILE A 252 4.47 2.51 -22.64
N ILE A 253 3.72 2.10 -21.63
CA ILE A 253 3.33 2.91 -20.48
C ILE A 253 4.26 2.55 -19.32
N ILE A 254 4.65 3.52 -18.50
CA ILE A 254 5.64 3.32 -17.42
C ILE A 254 4.96 3.52 -16.07
N LEU A 255 5.24 2.63 -15.10
CA LEU A 255 4.84 2.86 -13.72
C LEU A 255 5.56 4.08 -13.13
N THR A 256 4.84 4.87 -12.35
CA THR A 256 5.47 5.87 -11.49
C THR A 256 6.04 5.21 -10.24
N GLU A 257 6.65 6.03 -9.38
CA GLU A 257 7.03 5.63 -8.02
C GLU A 257 5.83 5.11 -7.21
N LEU A 258 4.70 5.82 -7.27
CA LEU A 258 3.46 5.41 -6.62
C LEU A 258 2.94 4.09 -7.18
N GLY A 259 2.88 3.94 -8.51
CA GLY A 259 2.43 2.70 -9.14
C GLY A 259 3.30 1.50 -8.79
N SER A 260 4.62 1.69 -8.75
CA SER A 260 5.58 0.65 -8.36
C SER A 260 5.40 0.24 -6.89
N ALA A 261 5.22 1.22 -6.00
CA ALA A 261 4.95 0.96 -4.59
C ALA A 261 3.64 0.20 -4.39
N ILE A 262 2.56 0.62 -5.04
CA ILE A 262 1.26 -0.07 -4.99
C ILE A 262 1.38 -1.51 -5.47
N LEU A 263 2.05 -1.75 -6.61
CA LEU A 263 2.25 -3.10 -7.12
C LEU A 263 3.03 -3.99 -6.14
N SER A 264 4.03 -3.43 -5.46
CA SER A 264 4.77 -4.16 -4.44
C SER A 264 3.89 -4.58 -3.25
N LEU A 265 2.95 -3.72 -2.86
CA LEU A 265 2.02 -3.96 -1.74
C LEU A 265 0.95 -5.01 -2.07
N ILE A 266 0.45 -5.02 -3.32
CA ILE A 266 -0.59 -5.95 -3.75
C ILE A 266 -0.05 -7.27 -4.29
N LYS A 267 1.25 -7.37 -4.63
CA LYS A 267 1.85 -8.55 -5.26
C LYS A 267 1.54 -9.87 -4.53
N PRO A 268 1.63 -9.99 -3.19
CA PRO A 268 1.28 -11.24 -2.51
C PRO A 268 -0.16 -11.67 -2.79
N THR A 269 -1.12 -10.75 -2.63
CA THR A 269 -2.54 -11.00 -2.87
C THR A 269 -2.83 -11.26 -4.36
N PHE A 270 -2.11 -10.58 -5.26
CA PHE A 270 -2.22 -10.80 -6.70
C PHE A 270 -1.85 -12.23 -7.09
N ILE A 271 -0.78 -12.79 -6.50
CA ILE A 271 -0.29 -14.14 -6.82
C ILE A 271 -1.26 -15.23 -6.33
N GLU A 272 -2.01 -14.95 -5.26
CA GLU A 272 -3.02 -15.86 -4.71
C GLU A 272 -4.37 -15.80 -5.47
N ASP A 273 -4.63 -14.71 -6.20
CA ASP A 273 -5.86 -14.54 -6.97
C ASP A 273 -5.78 -15.27 -8.33
N ILE A 274 -6.57 -16.34 -8.47
CA ILE A 274 -6.63 -17.17 -9.67
C ILE A 274 -7.07 -16.36 -10.90
N ASN A 275 -7.99 -15.41 -10.75
CA ASN A 275 -8.50 -14.62 -11.88
C ASN A 275 -7.44 -13.62 -12.36
N LEU A 276 -6.75 -12.96 -11.44
CA LEU A 276 -5.69 -12.01 -11.77
C LEU A 276 -4.47 -12.72 -12.39
N THR A 277 -4.08 -13.86 -11.82
CA THR A 277 -2.97 -14.67 -12.36
C THR A 277 -3.30 -15.24 -13.74
N HIS A 278 -4.52 -15.73 -13.96
CA HIS A 278 -4.95 -16.20 -15.29
C HIS A 278 -5.00 -15.07 -16.32
N LYS A 279 -5.51 -13.88 -15.93
CA LYS A 279 -5.52 -12.72 -16.83
C LYS A 279 -4.10 -12.28 -17.21
N GLN A 280 -3.14 -12.39 -16.30
CA GLN A 280 -1.74 -12.10 -16.62
C GLN A 280 -1.12 -13.17 -17.54
N GLU A 281 -1.45 -14.44 -17.34
CA GLU A 281 -1.03 -15.52 -18.25
C GLU A 281 -1.52 -15.24 -19.68
N GLU A 282 -2.81 -14.94 -19.83
CA GLU A 282 -3.42 -14.60 -21.12
C GLU A 282 -2.71 -13.41 -21.77
N TYR A 283 -2.45 -12.35 -21.00
CA TYR A 283 -1.73 -11.17 -21.49
C TYR A 283 -0.33 -11.53 -21.98
N MET A 284 0.43 -12.32 -21.22
CA MET A 284 1.78 -12.75 -21.57
C MET A 284 1.81 -13.60 -22.84
N ILE A 285 0.82 -14.48 -23.03
CA ILE A 285 0.67 -15.29 -24.24
C ILE A 285 0.39 -14.38 -25.44
N GLN A 286 -0.56 -13.46 -25.32
CA GLN A 286 -0.91 -12.56 -26.43
C GLN A 286 0.25 -11.62 -26.79
N LEU A 287 0.97 -11.09 -25.80
CA LEU A 287 2.20 -10.32 -26.01
C LEU A 287 3.28 -11.17 -26.68
N GLY A 288 3.50 -12.40 -26.22
CA GLY A 288 4.45 -13.34 -26.80
C GLY A 288 4.17 -13.63 -28.28
N ASN A 289 2.91 -13.94 -28.61
CA ASN A 289 2.45 -14.20 -29.99
C ASN A 289 2.65 -12.97 -30.89
N TYR A 290 2.40 -11.77 -30.35
CA TYR A 290 2.66 -10.53 -31.07
C TYR A 290 4.16 -10.37 -31.38
N LEU A 291 5.01 -10.52 -30.37
CA LEU A 291 6.46 -10.33 -30.50
C LEU A 291 7.08 -11.37 -31.44
N GLU A 292 6.62 -12.63 -31.35
CA GLU A 292 7.03 -13.71 -32.26
C GLU A 292 6.73 -13.36 -33.71
N LYS A 293 5.51 -12.89 -34.00
CA LYS A 293 5.10 -12.48 -35.35
C LYS A 293 5.87 -11.26 -35.85
N GLN A 294 6.03 -10.25 -35.00
CA GLN A 294 6.62 -8.96 -35.39
C GLN A 294 8.14 -9.06 -35.59
N TYR A 295 8.85 -9.77 -34.71
CA TYR A 295 10.32 -9.80 -34.68
C TYR A 295 10.93 -11.12 -35.15
N GLN A 296 10.11 -12.14 -35.43
CA GLN A 296 10.53 -13.49 -35.79
C GLN A 296 11.43 -14.11 -34.70
N VAL A 297 10.90 -14.11 -33.47
CA VAL A 297 11.55 -14.63 -32.26
C VAL A 297 10.73 -15.77 -31.69
N HIS A 298 11.35 -16.71 -31.00
CA HIS A 298 10.63 -17.78 -30.32
C HIS A 298 10.23 -17.34 -28.91
N CYS A 299 8.94 -17.50 -28.57
CA CYS A 299 8.35 -17.05 -27.31
C CYS A 299 7.68 -18.21 -26.56
N TYR A 300 7.78 -18.22 -25.23
CA TYR A 300 6.96 -19.09 -24.38
C TYR A 300 6.78 -18.49 -22.97
N VAL A 301 5.70 -18.88 -22.28
CA VAL A 301 5.34 -18.34 -20.96
C VAL A 301 5.60 -19.38 -19.87
N ILE A 302 6.12 -18.93 -18.73
CA ILE A 302 6.39 -19.74 -17.55
C ILE A 302 5.67 -19.13 -16.35
N LYS A 303 4.96 -19.94 -15.56
CA LYS A 303 4.45 -19.52 -14.25
C LYS A 303 5.58 -19.46 -13.22
N MET A 304 5.68 -18.36 -12.50
CA MET A 304 6.63 -18.23 -11.38
C MET A 304 6.20 -19.16 -10.25
N THR A 305 7.14 -19.95 -9.73
CA THR A 305 6.92 -20.69 -8.49
C THR A 305 6.99 -19.73 -7.31
N SER A 306 5.98 -19.78 -6.43
CA SER A 306 6.00 -19.06 -5.16
C SER A 306 7.20 -19.54 -4.34
N ASN A 307 8.17 -18.66 -4.11
CA ASN A 307 9.23 -18.86 -3.12
C ASN A 307 8.81 -18.25 -1.79
#